data_AF-A0A1C4V4K7-F1
#
_entry.id   AF-A0A1C4V4K7-F1
#
_cell.length_a   1.000
_cell.length_b   1.000
_cell.length_c   1.000
_cell.angle_alpha   90.00
_cell.angle_beta   90.00
_cell.angle_gamma   90.00
#
_symmetry.space_group_name_H-M   'P 1'
#
loop_
_entity.id
_entity.type
_entity.pdbx_description
1 polymer ?
#
loop_
_entity_poly.entity_id
_entity_poly.type
_entity_poly.pdbx_seq_one_letter_code
_entity_poly.pdbx_strand_id
1 'polypeptide(L)' 'MMWNGPMMGWMWIWSLLGLVVLVGLIWAMFRLTDRERGPAASASARRILDERYARGEIDDEEYRRRRGSLA' A
#
# COMPACT_ATOMS: atom_id res chain seq x y z
N MET A 1 -20.90 -44.95 13.96
CA MET A 1 -19.82 -44.05 13.51
C MET A 1 -20.34 -42.61 13.40
N MET A 2 -20.73 -41.92 14.48
CA MET A 2 -21.36 -40.60 14.33
C MET A 2 -21.25 -39.71 15.59
N TRP A 3 -20.06 -39.45 16.13
CA TRP A 3 -19.94 -38.55 17.31
C TRP A 3 -18.68 -37.68 17.23
N ASN A 4 -18.61 -36.80 16.22
CA ASN A 4 -17.65 -35.68 16.17
C ASN A 4 -18.30 -34.38 15.63
N GLY A 5 -19.62 -34.24 15.78
CA GLY A 5 -20.41 -33.12 15.24
C GLY A 5 -20.12 -31.74 15.88
N PRO A 6 -20.03 -31.61 17.22
CA PRO A 6 -19.90 -30.28 17.83
C PRO A 6 -18.45 -29.76 17.89
N MET A 7 -17.46 -30.64 18.00
CA MET A 7 -16.05 -30.25 18.10
C MET A 7 -15.49 -29.75 16.77
N MET A 8 -15.91 -30.35 15.65
CA MET A 8 -15.54 -29.85 14.33
C MET A 8 -16.13 -28.47 14.07
N GLY A 9 -17.43 -28.26 14.33
CA GLY A 9 -18.08 -26.96 14.12
C GLY A 9 -17.41 -25.81 14.89
N TRP A 10 -16.95 -26.09 16.11
CA TRP A 10 -16.19 -25.12 16.91
C TRP A 10 -14.84 -24.77 16.26
N MET A 11 -14.09 -25.76 15.77
CA MET A 11 -12.83 -25.52 15.05
C MET A 11 -13.02 -24.71 13.76
N TRP A 12 -14.12 -24.94 13.03
CA TRP A 12 -14.44 -24.17 11.83
C TRP A 12 -14.68 -22.70 12.14
N ILE A 13 -15.36 -22.38 13.25
CA ILE A 13 -15.59 -21.00 13.70
C ILE A 13 -14.26 -20.30 14.01
N TRP A 14 -13.37 -20.95 14.76
CA TRP A 14 -12.04 -20.39 15.06
C TRP A 14 -11.18 -20.22 13.81
N SER A 15 -11.27 -21.13 12.85
CA SER A 15 -10.56 -21.05 11.57
C SER A 15 -11.07 -19.88 10.72
N LEU A 16 -12.39 -19.69 10.67
CA LEU A 16 -13.02 -18.59 9.95
C LEU A 16 -12.69 -17.24 10.61
N LEU A 17 -12.69 -17.19 11.95
CA LEU A 17 -12.29 -16.00 12.70
C LEU A 17 -10.83 -15.63 12.40
N GLY A 18 -9.92 -16.60 12.41
CA GLY A 18 -8.53 -16.41 12.02
C GLY A 18 -8.37 -15.88 10.59
N LEU A 19 -9.15 -16.42 9.65
CA LEU A 19 -9.17 -15.95 8.27
C LEU A 19 -9.65 -14.49 8.16
N VAL A 20 -10.72 -14.12 8.86
CA VAL A 20 -11.24 -12.74 8.88
C VAL A 20 -10.20 -11.78 9.46
N VAL A 21 -9.52 -12.16 10.54
CA VAL A 21 -8.44 -11.35 11.13
C VAL A 21 -7.27 -11.20 10.16
N LEU A 22 -6.87 -12.28 9.48
CA LEU A 22 -5.79 -12.25 8.49
C LEU A 22 -6.14 -11.32 7.31
N VAL A 23 -7.34 -11.46 6.75
CA VAL A 23 -7.81 -10.58 5.66
C VAL A 23 -7.91 -9.14 6.12
N GLY A 24 -8.40 -8.89 7.34
CA GLY A 24 -8.45 -7.57 7.95
C GLY A 24 -7.07 -6.93 8.13
N LEU A 25 -6.08 -7.71 8.57
CA LEU A 25 -4.68 -7.29 8.68
C LEU A 25 -4.08 -6.94 7.32
N ILE A 26 -4.27 -7.81 6.31
CA ILE A 26 -3.79 -7.56 4.94
C ILE A 26 -4.43 -6.27 4.40
N TRP A 27 -5.74 -6.11 4.55
CA TRP A 27 -6.45 -4.91 4.12
C TRP A 27 -5.96 -3.66 4.86
N ALA A 28 -5.73 -3.75 6.17
CA ALA A 28 -5.18 -2.66 6.97
C ALA A 28 -3.77 -2.29 6.51
N MET A 29 -2.89 -3.26 6.23
CA MET A 29 -1.54 -3.01 5.70
C MET A 29 -1.58 -2.32 4.34
N PHE A 30 -2.45 -2.75 3.42
CA PHE A 30 -2.62 -2.07 2.14
C PHE A 30 -3.18 -0.65 2.32
N ARG A 31 -4.13 -0.45 3.23
CA ARG A 31 -4.72 0.86 3.50
C ARG A 31 -3.79 1.81 4.24
N LEU A 32 -2.86 1.30 5.06
CA LEU A 32 -1.79 2.09 5.66
C LEU A 32 -0.71 2.41 4.62
N THR A 33 -0.32 1.45 3.78
CA THR A 33 0.63 1.68 2.67
C THR A 33 0.10 2.69 1.66
N ASP A 34 -1.19 2.67 1.32
CA ASP A 34 -1.80 3.72 0.47
C ASP A 34 -1.86 5.09 1.16
N ARG A 35 -1.89 5.15 2.50
CA ARG A 35 -1.73 6.41 3.24
C ARG A 35 -0.27 6.90 3.25
N GLU A 36 0.71 6.00 3.22
CA GLU A 36 2.13 6.34 3.07
C GLU A 36 2.55 6.65 1.63
N ARG A 37 1.78 6.19 0.63
CA ARG A 37 1.75 6.76 -0.73
C ARG A 37 1.06 8.12 -0.79
N GLY A 38 0.62 8.65 0.34
CA GLY A 38 0.32 10.06 0.54
C GLY A 38 1.56 10.94 0.36
N PRO A 39 1.45 12.26 0.60
CA PRO A 39 2.37 13.32 0.13
C PRO A 39 3.89 13.10 0.33
N ALA A 40 4.32 12.17 1.18
CA ALA A 40 5.71 11.75 1.31
C ALA A 40 6.31 11.14 0.02
N ALA A 41 5.55 10.32 -0.72
CA ALA A 41 6.00 9.75 -1.99
C ALA A 41 6.04 10.80 -3.13
N SER A 42 5.12 11.76 -3.11
CA SER A 42 5.14 12.91 -4.02
C SER A 42 6.31 13.86 -3.70
N ALA A 43 6.59 14.08 -2.41
CA ALA A 43 7.74 14.86 -1.95
C ALA A 43 9.07 14.22 -2.36
N SER A 44 9.20 12.89 -2.28
CA SER A 44 10.40 12.19 -2.76
C SER A 44 10.54 12.26 -4.28
N ALA A 45 9.45 12.10 -5.04
CA ALA A 45 9.46 12.24 -6.50
C ALA A 45 9.86 13.65 -6.95
N ARG A 46 9.34 14.71 -6.30
CA ARG A 46 9.74 16.10 -6.57
C ARG A 46 11.21 16.35 -6.27
N ARG A 47 11.70 15.85 -5.13
CA ARG A 47 13.12 15.99 -4.74
C ARG A 47 14.06 15.33 -5.74
N ILE A 48 13.72 14.15 -6.25
CA ILE A 48 14.49 13.46 -7.30
C ILE A 48 14.48 14.26 -8.61
N LEU A 49 13.35 14.88 -8.94
CA LEU A 49 13.22 15.72 -10.14
C LEU A 49 14.12 16.97 -10.06
N ASP A 50 14.09 17.67 -8.92
CA ASP A 50 14.87 18.89 -8.68
C ASP A 50 16.38 18.61 -8.73
N GLU A 51 16.82 17.47 -8.19
CA GLU A 51 18.23 17.08 -8.19
C GLU A 51 18.76 16.79 -9.61
N ARG A 52 17.94 16.15 -10.46
CA ARG A 52 18.31 15.90 -11.87
C ARG A 52 18.33 17.17 -12.70
N TYR A 53 17.42 18.10 -12.43
CA TYR A 53 17.41 19.41 -13.08
C TYR A 53 18.66 20.22 -12.69
N ALA A 54 19.03 20.24 -11.40
CA ALA A 54 20.25 20.91 -10.94
C ALA A 54 21.54 20.29 -11.51
N ARG A 55 21.54 18.98 -11.79
CA ARG A 55 22.63 18.30 -12.51
C ARG A 55 22.64 18.56 -14.02
N GLY A 56 21.58 19.14 -14.58
CA GLY A 56 21.42 19.33 -16.02
C GLY A 56 21.12 18.03 -16.77
N GLU A 57 20.67 16.97 -16.08
CA GLU A 57 20.31 15.69 -16.71
C GLU A 57 18.95 15.75 -17.43
N ILE A 58 18.12 16.74 -17.09
CA ILE A 58 16.80 16.99 -17.70
C ILE A 58 16.67 18.46 -18.07
N ASP A 59 15.99 18.72 -19.18
CA ASP A 59 15.76 20.07 -19.69
C ASP A 59 14.57 20.76 -18.99
N ASP A 60 14.50 22.09 -19.06
CA ASP A 60 13.49 22.93 -18.42
C ASP A 60 12.06 22.59 -18.86
N GLU A 61 11.90 22.17 -20.11
CA GLU A 61 10.62 21.76 -20.66
C GLU A 61 10.16 20.40 -20.09
N GLU A 62 11.10 19.48 -19.92
CA GLU A 62 10.85 18.17 -19.32
C GLU A 62 10.57 18.27 -17.82
N TYR A 63 11.32 19.13 -17.12
CA TYR A 63 11.10 19.44 -15.71
C TYR A 63 9.68 19.98 -15.49
N ARG A 64 9.26 21.00 -16.27
CA ARG A 64 7.91 21.59 -16.15
C ARG A 64 6.80 20.58 -16.45
N ARG A 65 6.96 19.73 -17.47
CA ARG A 65 5.98 18.70 -17.84
C ARG A 65 5.79 17.68 -16.71
N ARG A 66 6.88 17.15 -16.17
CA ARG A 66 6.84 16.15 -15.08
C ARG A 66 6.36 16.77 -13.76
N ARG A 67 6.75 18.01 -13.46
CA ARG A 67 6.28 18.76 -12.29
C ARG A 67 4.77 19.01 -12.33
N GLY A 68 4.21 19.30 -13.50
CA GLY A 68 2.77 19.45 -13.70
C GLY A 68 1.96 18.17 -13.50
N SER A 69 2.56 17.00 -13.77
CA SER A 69 1.93 15.70 -13.51
C SER A 69 1.96 15.24 -12.04
N LEU A 70 2.76 15.91 -11.19
CA LEU A 70 2.93 15.61 -9.77
C LEU A 70 2.12 16.56 -8.85
N ALA A 71 1.37 17.49 -9.43
CA ALA A 71 0.52 18.47 -8.74
C ALA A 71 -0.88 17.92 -8.49
#